data_AF-A0A317GWS2-F1
#
_entry.id   AF-A0A317GWS2-F1
#
_cell.length_a   1.000
_cell.length_b   1.000
_cell.length_c   1.000
_cell.angle_alpha   90.00
_cell.angle_beta   90.00
_cell.angle_gamma   90.00
#
_symmetry.space_group_name_H-M   'P 1'
#
loop_
_entity.id
_entity.type
_entity.pdbx_description
1 polymer ?
#
loop_
_entity_poly.entity_id
_entity_poly.type
_entity_poly.pdbx_seq_one_letter_code
_entity_poly.pdbx_strand_id
1 'polypeptide(L)'
;MQCAFTHSSLKFENSFGDHTGSIYQSTDDSQSETMKHNINKHKMKKIFFLALIIASVIFSCGKSYNSPSASNNNNTNTVDCSGGTKSFASVSSIIESTCATNSGCHGAGSNNGPGPLLTYSQIFNARSNIRSAVASGVMPLGGSLSVNDKLTILCWIDSGAPAN
;
A
#
# COMPACT_ATOMS: atom_id res chain seq x y z
N MET A 1 46.25 30.70 1.90
CA MET A 1 45.72 31.08 3.23
C MET A 1 44.92 29.91 3.79
N GLN A 2 45.43 29.30 4.85
CA GLN A 2 44.74 28.30 5.69
C GLN A 2 43.67 28.97 6.58
N CYS A 3 42.53 28.29 6.76
CA CYS A 3 41.68 28.36 7.96
C CYS A 3 41.22 26.92 8.23
N ALA A 4 42.00 26.12 8.98
CA ALA A 4 41.92 25.93 10.42
C ALA A 4 40.81 24.96 10.84
N PHE A 5 41.21 23.68 10.98
CA PHE A 5 40.50 22.62 11.68
C PHE A 5 40.55 22.87 13.18
N THR A 6 39.42 22.76 13.87
CA THR A 6 39.38 22.54 15.33
C THR A 6 38.75 21.19 15.62
N HIS A 7 39.60 20.26 16.06
CA HIS A 7 39.21 19.00 16.68
C HIS A 7 38.72 19.27 18.10
N SER A 8 37.52 18.79 18.43
CA SER A 8 37.11 18.58 19.82
C SER A 8 36.84 17.09 20.02
N SER A 9 37.76 16.47 20.76
CA SER A 9 37.63 15.12 21.31
C SER A 9 36.58 15.10 22.41
N LEU A 10 35.65 14.16 22.36
CA LEU A 10 35.02 13.61 23.57
C LEU A 10 35.11 12.08 23.50
N LYS A 11 35.79 11.55 24.51
CA LYS A 11 35.95 10.14 24.88
C LYS A 11 34.75 9.67 25.69
N PHE A 12 34.69 8.34 25.88
CA PHE A 12 33.93 7.58 26.89
C PHE A 12 32.43 7.38 26.53
N GLU A 13 31.83 6.19 26.59
CA GLU A 13 32.16 4.96 27.34
C GLU A 13 31.48 3.74 26.67
N ASN A 14 32.20 2.61 26.62
CA ASN A 14 31.64 1.31 26.26
C ASN A 14 30.85 0.77 27.47
N SER A 15 29.63 0.27 27.26
CA SER A 15 28.97 -0.61 28.22
C SER A 15 28.47 -1.87 27.50
N PHE A 16 29.29 -2.93 27.61
CA PHE A 16 28.93 -4.30 27.31
C PHE A 16 28.08 -4.84 28.48
N GLY A 17 26.85 -5.23 28.19
CA GLY A 17 25.99 -5.98 29.10
C GLY A 17 25.77 -7.39 28.58
N ASP A 18 26.63 -8.31 29.02
CA ASP A 18 26.40 -9.75 28.93
C ASP A 18 25.25 -10.15 29.86
N HIS A 19 24.25 -10.87 29.34
CA HIS A 19 23.35 -11.68 30.15
C HIS A 19 23.29 -13.10 29.58
N THR A 20 24.14 -13.94 30.14
CA THR A 20 24.06 -15.40 30.14
C THR A 20 23.02 -15.87 31.17
N GLY A 21 22.24 -16.91 30.86
CA GLY A 21 21.45 -17.68 31.84
C GLY A 21 20.26 -18.38 31.17
N SER A 22 20.41 -19.66 30.76
CA SER A 22 20.10 -20.88 31.55
C SER A 22 18.61 -21.25 31.45
N ILE A 23 18.26 -22.20 30.57
CA ILE A 23 17.96 -23.61 30.89
C ILE A 23 16.84 -23.77 31.94
N TYR A 24 15.64 -24.15 31.48
CA TYR A 24 14.79 -25.09 32.18
C TYR A 24 14.07 -26.00 31.17
N GLN A 25 14.02 -27.27 31.54
CA GLN A 25 13.74 -28.46 30.75
C GLN A 25 12.45 -29.10 31.29
N SER A 26 11.66 -29.68 30.37
CA SER A 26 10.69 -30.79 30.54
C SER A 26 9.49 -30.66 31.48
N THR A 27 8.31 -31.05 30.98
CA THR A 27 7.58 -32.32 31.25
C THR A 27 6.31 -32.28 30.40
N ASP A 28 6.17 -33.15 29.40
CA ASP A 28 5.52 -34.48 29.49
C ASP A 28 4.01 -34.40 29.76
N ASP A 29 3.21 -34.69 28.74
CA ASP A 29 2.10 -35.65 28.75
C ASP A 29 1.39 -35.59 27.37
N SER A 30 1.56 -36.57 26.49
CA SER A 30 0.98 -37.92 26.54
C SER A 30 -0.48 -37.94 26.06
N GLN A 31 -0.62 -38.52 24.87
CA GLN A 31 -1.71 -39.40 24.42
C GLN A 31 -3.02 -38.74 23.95
N SER A 32 -3.34 -38.93 22.67
CA SER A 32 -4.15 -40.05 22.15
C SER A 32 -5.63 -39.73 22.34
N GLU A 33 -6.43 -39.60 21.29
CA GLU A 33 -6.92 -40.73 20.53
C GLU A 33 -7.58 -40.24 19.24
N THR A 34 -7.62 -41.19 18.31
CA THR A 34 -8.16 -41.13 16.97
C THR A 34 -9.67 -40.84 16.87
N MET A 35 -10.07 -40.10 15.83
CA MET A 35 -11.31 -40.35 15.08
C MET A 35 -11.24 -39.57 13.75
N LYS A 36 -10.61 -40.12 12.70
CA LYS A 36 -11.26 -40.90 11.63
C LYS A 36 -12.66 -40.38 11.20
N HIS A 37 -12.67 -39.98 9.93
CA HIS A 37 -13.78 -40.08 8.96
C HIS A 37 -14.82 -38.96 8.94
N ASN A 38 -14.74 -38.08 7.93
CA ASN A 38 -15.86 -37.92 6.99
C ASN A 38 -15.42 -37.32 5.64
N ILE A 39 -15.10 -38.20 4.69
CA ILE A 39 -15.08 -37.86 3.27
C ILE A 39 -16.45 -38.24 2.72
N ASN A 40 -17.34 -37.26 2.56
CA ASN A 40 -18.56 -37.38 1.78
C ASN A 40 -18.72 -36.05 1.04
N LYS A 41 -19.02 -35.96 -0.26
CA LYS A 41 -19.19 -36.92 -1.35
C LYS A 41 -19.46 -35.99 -2.53
N HIS A 42 -18.50 -35.77 -3.42
CA HIS A 42 -18.75 -35.01 -4.64
C HIS A 42 -19.80 -35.77 -5.47
N LYS A 43 -21.06 -35.34 -5.38
CA LYS A 43 -22.15 -35.76 -6.27
C LYS A 43 -22.42 -34.63 -7.25
N MET A 44 -21.61 -34.62 -8.31
CA MET A 44 -22.00 -34.09 -9.61
C MET A 44 -23.31 -34.76 -10.01
N LYS A 45 -24.44 -34.07 -9.87
CA LYS A 45 -25.73 -34.53 -10.36
C LYS A 45 -26.51 -33.32 -10.85
N LYS A 46 -26.81 -33.34 -12.16
CA LYS A 46 -27.72 -32.45 -12.90
C LYS A 46 -27.08 -31.20 -13.51
N ILE A 47 -26.11 -31.45 -14.39
CA ILE A 47 -26.01 -30.74 -15.67
C ILE A 47 -27.33 -30.99 -16.41
N PHE A 48 -28.35 -30.17 -16.23
CA PHE A 48 -29.54 -30.03 -17.12
C PHE A 48 -30.52 -28.94 -16.64
N PHE A 49 -30.04 -27.72 -16.38
CA PHE A 49 -30.89 -26.52 -16.31
C PHE A 49 -30.21 -25.34 -17.06
N LEU A 50 -29.55 -25.68 -18.18
CA LEU A 50 -28.86 -24.78 -19.10
C LEU A 50 -29.76 -24.33 -20.27
N ALA A 51 -31.09 -24.41 -20.16
CA ALA A 51 -31.94 -24.25 -21.33
C ALA A 51 -33.37 -23.75 -21.02
N LEU A 52 -33.55 -22.60 -20.34
CA LEU A 52 -34.88 -21.95 -20.29
C LEU A 52 -34.95 -20.50 -19.76
N ILE A 53 -34.00 -19.60 -20.04
CA ILE A 53 -34.18 -18.14 -19.81
C ILE A 53 -33.58 -17.34 -20.99
N ILE A 54 -33.97 -17.68 -22.22
CA ILE A 54 -33.57 -16.99 -23.47
C ILE A 54 -34.77 -16.30 -24.16
N ALA A 55 -35.88 -16.07 -23.47
CA ALA A 55 -37.04 -15.40 -24.07
C ALA A 55 -37.64 -14.36 -23.12
N SER A 56 -37.88 -13.15 -23.65
CA SER A 56 -38.24 -11.88 -22.98
C SER A 56 -37.01 -11.19 -22.37
N VAL A 57 -36.56 -10.02 -22.84
CA VAL A 57 -37.34 -8.79 -23.00
C VAL A 57 -36.72 -7.92 -24.11
N ILE A 58 -37.49 -7.64 -25.17
CA ILE A 58 -37.22 -6.55 -26.12
C ILE A 58 -38.47 -5.68 -26.19
N PHE A 59 -38.46 -4.56 -25.47
CA PHE A 59 -39.06 -3.31 -25.94
C PHE A 59 -38.45 -2.11 -25.23
N SER A 60 -38.08 -1.13 -26.05
CA SER A 60 -37.31 0.08 -25.80
C SER A 60 -38.14 1.19 -25.13
N CYS A 61 -37.50 2.07 -24.37
CA CYS A 61 -37.61 3.52 -24.63
C CYS A 61 -36.59 4.34 -23.82
N GLY A 62 -35.92 5.28 -24.50
CA GLY A 62 -34.90 6.15 -23.95
C GLY A 62 -35.45 7.38 -23.21
N LYS A 63 -34.69 7.80 -22.21
CA LYS A 63 -34.55 9.20 -21.81
C LYS A 63 -33.07 9.51 -21.73
N SER A 64 -32.59 10.34 -22.65
CA SER A 64 -31.27 10.95 -22.61
C SER A 64 -31.17 11.83 -21.36
N TYR A 65 -30.64 11.29 -20.28
CA TYR A 65 -30.04 12.09 -19.23
C TYR A 65 -28.56 12.25 -19.60
N ASN A 66 -28.14 13.49 -19.82
CA ASN A 66 -26.73 13.87 -19.74
C ASN A 66 -26.28 13.65 -18.28
N SER A 67 -25.95 12.41 -17.96
CA SER A 67 -25.26 12.05 -16.73
C SER A 67 -23.82 11.72 -17.13
N PRO A 68 -22.81 12.38 -16.54
CA PRO A 68 -21.42 12.08 -16.85
C PRO A 68 -21.17 10.58 -16.65
N SER A 69 -20.52 10.02 -17.65
CA SER A 69 -20.24 8.60 -17.85
C SER A 69 -19.88 7.86 -16.55
N ALA A 70 -20.78 6.98 -16.11
CA ALA A 70 -20.40 5.89 -15.23
C ALA A 70 -19.57 4.91 -16.08
N SER A 71 -18.25 5.08 -16.03
CA SER A 71 -17.31 4.19 -16.70
C SER A 71 -17.41 2.80 -16.10
N ASN A 72 -17.87 1.84 -16.90
CA ASN A 72 -17.68 0.42 -16.64
C ASN A 72 -16.19 0.10 -16.84
N ASN A 73 -15.36 0.42 -15.85
CA ASN A 73 -13.95 0.08 -15.90
C ASN A 73 -13.77 -1.39 -15.55
N ASN A 74 -13.62 -2.18 -16.60
CA ASN A 74 -12.72 -3.32 -16.59
C ASN A 74 -11.41 -2.88 -15.91
N ASN A 75 -10.87 -3.72 -15.04
CA ASN A 75 -9.61 -3.58 -14.34
C ASN A 75 -8.46 -3.21 -15.29
N THR A 76 -8.31 -1.92 -15.55
CA THR A 76 -7.12 -1.30 -16.10
C THR A 76 -7.02 0.06 -15.41
N ASN A 77 -6.11 0.17 -14.44
CA ASN A 77 -5.68 1.41 -13.78
C ASN A 77 -5.09 2.40 -14.80
N THR A 78 -5.90 2.93 -15.71
CA THR A 78 -5.47 4.01 -16.60
C THR A 78 -5.48 5.30 -15.80
N VAL A 79 -4.29 5.68 -15.32
CA VAL A 79 -4.07 6.97 -14.65
C VAL A 79 -4.22 8.08 -15.69
N ASP A 80 -5.28 8.89 -15.58
CA ASP A 80 -5.49 10.05 -16.43
C ASP A 80 -4.95 11.32 -15.75
N CYS A 81 -3.94 11.93 -16.36
CA CYS A 81 -3.27 13.13 -15.88
C CYS A 81 -3.52 14.37 -16.75
N SER A 82 -4.57 14.34 -17.59
CA SER A 82 -4.91 15.43 -18.52
C SER A 82 -5.28 16.76 -17.83
N GLY A 83 -5.60 16.74 -16.53
CA GLY A 83 -6.00 17.91 -15.72
C GLY A 83 -4.86 18.79 -15.18
N GLY A 84 -3.71 18.81 -15.84
CA GLY A 84 -2.56 19.67 -15.49
C GLY A 84 -1.61 19.11 -14.42
N THR A 85 -0.43 19.73 -14.35
CA THR A 85 0.67 19.32 -13.46
C THR A 85 0.29 19.51 -12.00
N LYS A 86 0.45 18.45 -11.21
CA LYS A 86 0.24 18.48 -9.75
C LYS A 86 1.47 19.06 -9.07
N SER A 87 1.30 19.82 -7.98
CA SER A 87 2.41 20.44 -7.25
C SER A 87 2.94 19.53 -6.15
N PHE A 88 4.18 19.76 -5.71
CA PHE A 88 4.73 19.01 -4.59
C PHE A 88 3.97 19.30 -3.29
N ALA A 89 3.49 20.53 -3.08
CA ALA A 89 2.74 20.89 -1.87
C ALA A 89 1.48 20.04 -1.65
N SER A 90 0.74 19.70 -2.72
CA SER A 90 -0.41 18.80 -2.61
C SER A 90 0.03 17.38 -2.28
N VAL A 91 1.11 16.90 -2.90
CA VAL A 91 1.65 15.56 -2.65
C VAL A 91 2.21 15.43 -1.23
N SER A 92 2.95 16.43 -0.74
CA SER A 92 3.52 16.40 0.62
C SER A 92 2.42 16.34 1.66
N SER A 93 1.36 17.13 1.52
CA SER A 93 0.21 17.12 2.43
C SER A 93 -0.47 15.73 2.49
N ILE A 94 -0.65 15.07 1.34
CA ILE A 94 -1.22 13.71 1.30
C ILE A 94 -0.25 12.69 1.93
N ILE A 95 1.05 12.76 1.60
CA ILE A 95 2.05 11.84 2.13
C ILE A 95 2.19 11.99 3.64
N GLU A 96 2.24 13.21 4.17
CA GLU A 96 2.38 13.47 5.60
C GLU A 96 1.15 13.03 6.41
N SER A 97 -0.05 13.26 5.87
CA SER A 97 -1.30 12.87 6.54
C SER A 97 -1.60 11.37 6.48
N THR A 98 -1.09 10.66 5.47
CA THR A 98 -1.51 9.27 5.19
C THR A 98 -0.38 8.25 5.25
N CYS A 99 0.84 8.61 4.85
CA CYS A 99 1.97 7.68 4.71
C CYS A 99 3.02 7.92 5.80
N ALA A 100 3.36 9.16 6.10
CA ALA A 100 4.43 9.55 7.00
C ALA A 100 3.95 9.89 8.42
N THR A 101 2.99 9.12 8.92
CA THR A 101 2.26 9.43 10.17
C THR A 101 3.05 9.12 11.44
N ASN A 102 3.95 8.14 11.42
CA ASN A 102 4.78 7.74 12.55
C ASN A 102 6.00 6.90 12.09
N SER A 103 6.90 6.56 13.02
CA SER A 103 8.11 5.76 12.75
C SER A 103 7.81 4.30 12.32
N GLY A 104 6.64 3.77 12.65
CA GLY A 104 6.16 2.49 12.15
C GLY A 104 5.64 2.56 10.70
N CYS A 105 5.35 3.75 10.18
CA CYS A 105 5.01 3.99 8.79
C CYS A 105 6.19 4.66 8.08
N HIS A 106 6.01 5.80 7.41
CA HIS A 106 7.09 6.54 6.74
C HIS A 106 7.42 7.88 7.42
N GLY A 107 7.18 8.00 8.73
CA GLY A 107 7.46 9.19 9.52
C GLY A 107 8.92 9.29 9.97
N ALA A 108 9.20 10.26 10.85
CA ALA A 108 10.54 10.49 11.39
C ALA A 108 11.07 9.23 12.11
N GLY A 109 12.32 8.86 11.82
CA GLY A 109 12.95 7.67 12.39
C GLY A 109 12.40 6.33 11.86
N SER A 110 11.60 6.34 10.79
CA SER A 110 11.17 5.11 10.16
C SER A 110 12.32 4.34 9.51
N ASN A 111 12.35 3.03 9.77
CA ASN A 111 13.21 2.06 9.09
C ASN A 111 12.41 1.16 8.13
N ASN A 112 11.12 1.46 7.93
CA ASN A 112 10.22 0.67 7.09
C ASN A 112 10.19 1.22 5.66
N GLY A 113 10.13 0.31 4.68
CA GLY A 113 10.20 0.66 3.26
C GLY A 113 11.33 1.65 2.95
N PRO A 114 11.16 2.65 2.05
CA PRO A 114 12.23 3.60 1.71
C PRO A 114 12.68 4.50 2.88
N GLY A 115 12.17 4.29 4.09
CA GLY A 115 12.44 5.11 5.26
C GLY A 115 11.46 6.29 5.36
N PRO A 116 11.89 7.41 5.97
CA PRO A 116 11.05 8.60 6.15
C PRO A 116 10.72 9.28 4.82
N LEU A 117 9.48 9.78 4.69
CA LEU A 117 8.96 10.51 3.52
C LEU A 117 8.48 11.91 3.93
N LEU A 118 9.35 12.70 4.56
CA LEU A 118 9.04 14.00 5.15
C LEU A 118 9.53 15.20 4.34
N THR A 119 10.35 14.96 3.31
CA THR A 119 10.98 16.01 2.51
C THR A 119 10.84 15.70 1.03
N TYR A 120 10.93 16.74 0.19
CA TYR A 120 10.95 16.57 -1.26
C TYR A 120 12.00 15.55 -1.69
N SER A 121 13.24 15.66 -1.18
CA SER A 121 14.33 14.76 -1.57
C SER A 121 14.02 13.30 -1.23
N GLN A 122 13.49 13.03 -0.03
CA GLN A 122 13.08 11.68 0.37
C GLN A 122 11.97 11.13 -0.53
N ILE A 123 10.92 11.91 -0.75
CA ILE A 123 9.76 11.53 -1.57
C ILE A 123 10.18 11.32 -3.02
N PHE A 124 10.99 12.24 -3.57
CA PHE A 124 11.52 12.17 -4.92
C PHE A 124 12.38 10.93 -5.10
N ASN A 125 13.31 10.65 -4.19
CA ASN A 125 14.17 9.47 -4.27
C ASN A 125 13.37 8.15 -4.18
N ALA A 126 12.27 8.14 -3.44
CA ALA A 126 11.39 6.99 -3.28
C ALA A 126 10.27 6.88 -4.33
N ARG A 127 10.15 7.84 -5.27
CA ARG A 127 8.97 8.00 -6.14
C ARG A 127 8.57 6.73 -6.90
N SER A 128 9.52 5.93 -7.38
CA SER A 128 9.20 4.68 -8.09
C SER A 128 8.51 3.65 -7.18
N ASN A 129 8.97 3.54 -5.93
CA ASN A 129 8.38 2.65 -4.93
C ASN A 129 7.00 3.16 -4.51
N ILE A 130 6.89 4.47 -4.26
CA ILE A 130 5.62 5.13 -3.93
C ILE A 130 4.61 4.89 -5.05
N ARG A 131 4.99 5.12 -6.32
CA ARG A 131 4.12 4.92 -7.48
C ARG A 131 3.59 3.49 -7.54
N SER A 132 4.47 2.50 -7.41
CA SER A 132 4.08 1.08 -7.44
C SER A 132 3.12 0.73 -6.30
N ALA A 133 3.42 1.18 -5.08
CA ALA A 133 2.61 0.89 -3.90
C ALA A 133 1.23 1.56 -3.96
N VAL A 134 1.17 2.81 -4.42
CA VAL A 134 -0.07 3.57 -4.58
C VAL A 134 -0.92 3.04 -5.73
N ALA A 135 -0.32 2.69 -6.87
CA ALA A 135 -1.02 2.14 -8.01
C ALA A 135 -1.63 0.76 -7.71
N SER A 136 -0.87 -0.11 -7.03
CA SER A 136 -1.36 -1.43 -6.58
C SER A 136 -2.31 -1.35 -5.39
N GLY A 137 -2.33 -0.23 -4.67
CA GLY A 137 -3.19 -0.04 -3.49
C GLY A 137 -2.72 -0.81 -2.25
N VAL A 138 -1.48 -1.29 -2.23
CA VAL A 138 -0.89 -1.95 -1.05
C VAL A 138 -0.50 -0.96 0.05
N MET A 139 -0.45 0.33 -0.27
CA MET A 139 -0.26 1.41 0.67
C MET A 139 -1.39 2.45 0.55
N PRO A 140 -1.86 3.01 1.68
CA PRO A 140 -1.40 2.79 3.06
C PRO A 140 -1.84 1.44 3.65
N LEU A 141 -1.07 0.91 4.61
CA LEU A 141 -1.44 -0.32 5.34
C LEU A 141 -2.73 -0.11 6.15
N GLY A 142 -3.68 -1.04 6.04
CA GLY A 142 -4.94 -0.99 6.79
C GLY A 142 -5.90 0.13 6.37
N GLY A 143 -5.61 0.83 5.26
CA GLY A 143 -6.43 1.92 4.75
C GLY A 143 -6.39 2.00 3.22
N SER A 144 -6.90 3.11 2.69
CA SER A 144 -6.89 3.39 1.25
C SER A 144 -6.81 4.88 0.99
N LEU A 145 -6.12 5.27 -0.08
CA LEU A 145 -6.19 6.63 -0.61
C LEU A 145 -7.52 6.86 -1.32
N SER A 146 -8.03 8.09 -1.25
CA SER A 146 -9.12 8.49 -2.14
C SER A 146 -8.67 8.42 -3.60
N VAL A 147 -9.62 8.31 -4.54
CA VAL A 147 -9.31 8.32 -5.98
C VAL A 147 -8.55 9.60 -6.36
N ASN A 148 -8.95 10.75 -5.80
CA ASN A 148 -8.30 12.03 -6.07
C ASN A 148 -6.87 12.09 -5.52
N ASP A 149 -6.62 11.56 -4.33
CA ASP A 149 -5.28 11.55 -3.74
C ASP A 149 -4.33 10.61 -4.49
N LYS A 150 -4.85 9.43 -4.86
CA LYS A 150 -4.14 8.48 -5.72
C LYS A 150 -3.74 9.14 -7.05
N LEU A 151 -4.68 9.80 -7.73
CA LEU A 151 -4.39 10.52 -8.97
C LEU A 151 -3.39 11.67 -8.76
N THR A 152 -3.51 12.41 -7.66
CA THR A 152 -2.59 13.51 -7.34
C THR A 152 -1.15 13.01 -7.22
N ILE A 153 -0.93 11.92 -6.48
CA ILE A 153 0.40 11.32 -6.32
C ILE A 153 0.91 10.75 -7.65
N LEU A 154 0.11 9.91 -8.31
CA LEU A 154 0.55 9.22 -9.53
C LEU A 154 0.84 10.21 -10.66
N CYS A 155 0.00 11.22 -10.86
CA CYS A 155 0.21 12.22 -11.88
C CYS A 155 1.37 13.17 -11.61
N TRP A 156 1.63 13.50 -10.34
CA TRP A 156 2.85 14.24 -9.98
C TRP A 156 4.10 13.45 -10.35
N ILE A 157 4.15 12.15 -10.02
CA ILE A 157 5.27 11.27 -10.35
C ILE A 157 5.43 11.12 -11.87
N ASP A 158 4.32 10.87 -12.59
CA ASP A 158 4.32 10.67 -14.03
C ASP A 158 4.69 11.95 -14.81
N SER A 159 4.48 13.12 -14.20
CA SER A 159 4.94 14.42 -14.72
C SER A 159 6.40 14.73 -14.41
N GLY A 160 7.17 13.77 -13.86
CA GLY A 160 8.58 13.95 -13.51
C GLY A 160 8.84 14.47 -12.11
N ALA A 161 7.84 14.48 -11.23
CA ALA A 161 7.93 14.90 -9.83
C ALA A 161 8.54 16.32 -9.64
N PRO A 162 7.97 17.36 -10.28
CA PRO A 162 8.49 18.72 -10.19
C PRO A 162 8.48 19.27 -8.74
N ALA A 163 9.46 20.12 -8.43
CA ALA A 163 9.62 20.80 -7.14
C ALA A 163 8.98 22.21 -7.16
N ASN A 164 7.67 22.27 -7.47
CA ASN A 164 6.90 23.50 -7.64
C ASN A 164 5.81 23.69 -6.57
#